data_AF-A0A3B9FMF7-F1
#
_entry.id   AF-A0A3B9FMF7-F1
#
_cell.length_a   1.000
_cell.length_b   1.000
_cell.length_c   1.000
_cell.angle_alpha   90.00
_cell.angle_beta   90.00
_cell.angle_gamma   90.00
#
_symmetry.space_group_name_H-M   'P 1'
#
loop_
_entity.id
_entity.type
_entity.pdbx_description
1 polymer ?
#
loop_
_entity_poly.entity_id
_entity_poly.type
_entity_poly.pdbx_seq_one_letter_code
_entity_poly.pdbx_strand_id
1 'polypeptide(L)' 'DRILGKDTAHETGIFLYSSRRKGEEWKKAYVHFEALLVKRKGKWLILMEFQKSVASEKEWKALSGN' A
#
# COMPACT_ATOMS: atom_id res chain seq x y z
N ASP A 1 -4.98 -7.09 2.73
CA ASP A 1 -5.56 -7.71 3.93
C ASP A 1 -5.11 -6.92 5.16
N ARG A 2 -5.88 -6.89 6.25
CA ARG A 2 -5.55 -6.11 7.45
C ARG A 2 -5.81 -6.93 8.72
N ILE A 3 -4.77 -7.10 9.51
CA ILE A 3 -4.82 -7.75 10.81
C ILE A 3 -4.62 -6.68 11.90
N LEU A 4 -5.64 -6.49 12.74
CA LEU A 4 -5.65 -5.49 13.80
C LEU A 4 -5.43 -6.12 15.18
N GLY A 5 -4.46 -5.62 15.92
CA GLY A 5 -4.33 -5.79 17.36
C GLY A 5 -4.78 -4.54 18.12
N LYS A 6 -4.63 -4.56 19.46
CA LYS A 6 -4.95 -3.40 20.33
C LYS A 6 -4.14 -2.16 19.92
N ASP A 7 -2.82 -2.34 19.83
CA ASP A 7 -1.83 -1.29 19.62
C ASP A 7 -0.83 -1.60 18.48
N THR A 8 -1.05 -2.67 17.72
CA THR A 8 -0.26 -3.05 16.55
C THR A 8 -1.18 -3.42 15.38
N ALA A 9 -0.70 -3.29 14.15
CA ALA A 9 -1.40 -3.80 12.97
C ALA A 9 -0.41 -4.28 11.91
N HIS A 10 -0.85 -5.24 11.10
CA HIS A 10 -0.16 -5.68 9.90
C HIS A 10 -1.09 -5.49 8.71
N GLU A 11 -0.61 -4.84 7.66
CA GLU A 11 -1.37 -4.57 6.45
C GLU A 11 -0.63 -5.08 5.22
N THR A 12 -1.37 -5.72 4.33
CA THR A 12 -0.91 -6.07 2.99
C THR A 12 -1.79 -5.38 1.96
N GLY A 13 -1.20 -4.95 0.87
CA GLY A 13 -1.95 -4.28 -0.19
C GLY A 13 -1.11 -4.01 -1.41
N ILE A 14 -1.63 -3.15 -2.28
CA ILE A 14 -0.92 -2.67 -3.46
C ILE A 14 -0.86 -1.14 -3.37
N PHE A 15 0.29 -0.54 -3.66
CA PHE A 15 0.40 0.88 -3.93
C PHE A 15 0.23 1.14 -5.44
N LEU A 16 -0.51 2.21 -5.77
CA LEU A 16 -0.55 2.78 -7.12
C LEU A 16 0.30 4.06 -7.15
N TYR A 17 1.51 3.94 -7.68
CA TYR A 17 2.34 5.10 -7.98
C TYR A 17 1.95 5.68 -9.33
N SER A 18 1.78 6.99 -9.39
CA SER A 18 1.57 7.74 -10.64
C SER A 18 2.64 8.80 -10.77
N SER A 19 3.36 8.81 -11.90
CA SER A 19 4.41 9.79 -12.18
C SER A 19 4.40 10.19 -13.64
N ARG A 20 4.85 11.41 -13.93
CA ARG A 20 5.10 11.87 -15.29
C ARG A 20 6.23 12.89 -15.30
N ARG A 21 6.91 13.00 -16.43
CA ARG A 21 7.71 14.19 -16.74
C ARG A 21 6.81 15.28 -17.29
N LYS A 22 7.26 16.53 -17.23
CA LYS A 22 6.49 17.66 -17.78
C LYS A 22 6.30 17.46 -19.29
N GLY A 23 5.05 17.45 -19.74
CA GLY A 23 4.70 17.21 -21.15
C GLY A 23 4.59 15.74 -21.56
N GLU A 24 4.84 14.80 -20.65
CA GLU A 24 4.62 13.36 -20.89
C GLU A 24 3.29 12.87 -20.28
N GLU A 25 2.79 11.76 -20.82
CA GLU A 25 1.67 11.02 -20.25
C GLU A 25 2.00 10.42 -18.89
N TRP A 26 0.95 10.21 -18.08
CA TRP A 26 1.08 9.57 -16.76
C TRP A 26 1.45 8.10 -16.88
N LYS A 27 2.52 7.72 -16.19
CA LYS A 27 2.95 6.33 -16.03
C LYS A 27 2.50 5.84 -14.65
N LYS A 28 1.93 4.64 -14.64
CA LYS A 28 1.46 3.96 -13.43
C LYS A 28 2.37 2.79 -13.10
N ALA A 29 2.64 2.59 -11.81
CA ALA A 29 3.28 1.39 -11.30
C ALA A 29 2.45 0.86 -10.12
N TYR A 30 2.25 -0.45 -10.11
CA TYR A 30 1.53 -1.16 -9.06
C TYR A 30 2.52 -2.01 -8.28
N VAL A 31 2.53 -1.91 -6.96
CA VAL A 31 3.54 -2.57 -6.12
C VAL A 31 2.88 -3.21 -4.90
N HIS A 32 3.04 -4.53 -4.76
CA HIS A 32 2.64 -5.26 -3.54
C HIS A 32 3.45 -4.78 -2.34
N PHE A 33 2.79 -4.52 -1.22
CA PHE A 33 3.46 -4.08 0.01
C PHE A 33 2.99 -4.84 1.26
N GLU A 34 3.85 -4.81 2.28
CA GLU A 34 3.52 -5.12 3.66
C GLU A 34 3.86 -3.92 4.56
N ALA A 35 3.00 -3.61 5.51
CA ALA A 35 3.22 -2.53 6.47
C ALA A 35 2.99 -3.03 7.89
N LEU A 36 3.88 -2.63 8.79
CA LEU A 36 3.73 -2.83 10.24
C LEU A 36 3.44 -1.49 10.89
N LEU A 37 2.39 -1.44 11.70
CA LEU A 37 1.94 -0.22 12.35
C LEU A 37 1.91 -0.39 13.87
N VAL A 38 2.17 0.69 14.58
CA VAL A 38 2.02 0.81 16.04
C VAL A 38 1.10 1.97 16.38
N LYS A 39 0.23 1.79 17.38
CA LYS A 39 -0.58 2.87 17.92
C LYS A 39 0.19 3.58 19.03
N ARG A 40 0.36 4.88 18.90
CA ARG A 40 1.00 5.75 19.90
C ARG A 40 0.14 6.98 20.11
N LYS A 41 -0.24 7.25 21.36
CA LYS A 41 -1.09 8.39 21.73
C LYS A 41 -2.38 8.46 20.88
N GLY A 42 -3.01 7.31 20.66
CA GLY A 42 -4.24 7.19 19.86
C GLY A 42 -4.07 7.26 18.34
N LYS A 43 -2.83 7.42 17.83
CA LYS A 43 -2.55 7.53 16.39
C LYS A 43 -1.79 6.30 15.88
N TRP A 44 -2.17 5.80 14.71
CA TRP A 44 -1.41 4.76 14.01
C TRP A 44 -0.21 5.38 13.32
N LEU A 45 0.96 4.77 13.51
CA LEU A 45 2.21 5.16 12.88
C LEU A 45 2.75 3.94 12.14
N ILE A 46 3.19 4.14 10.90
CA ILE A 46 3.91 3.11 10.14
C ILE A 46 5.31 2.99 10.76
N LEU A 47 5.64 1.80 11.23
CA LEU A 47 6.97 1.45 11.74
C LEU A 47 7.85 0.92 10.60
N MET A 48 7.26 0.17 9.68
CA MET A 48 7.93 -0.43 8.54
C MET A 48 6.98 -0.44 7.34
N GLU A 49 7.53 -0.15 6.18
CA GLU A 49 6.94 -0.44 4.87
C GLU A 49 7.91 -1.33 4.09
N PHE A 50 7.41 -2.40 3.50
CA PHE A 50 8.17 -3.29 2.63
C PHE A 50 7.47 -3.44 1.28
N GLN A 51 8.05 -2.84 0.25
CA GLN A 51 7.61 -2.99 -1.14
C GLN A 51 8.20 -4.27 -1.72
N LYS A 52 7.35 -5.30 -1.87
CA LYS A 52 7.76 -6.67 -2.16
C LYS A 52 8.04 -6.93 -3.62
N SER A 53 7.09 -6.56 -4.49
CA SER A 53 7.12 -6.98 -5.89
C SER A 53 6.17 -6.14 -6.75
N VAL A 54 6.39 -6.19 -8.07
CA VAL A 54 5.48 -5.57 -9.04
C VAL A 54 4.14 -6.30 -9.02
N ALA A 55 3.05 -5.55 -8.99
CA ALA A 55 1.69 -6.04 -9.16
C ALA A 55 1.14 -5.65 -10.53
N SER A 56 0.01 -6.24 -10.91
CA SER A 56 -0.74 -5.91 -12.12
C SER A 56 -1.91 -4.97 -11.85
N GLU A 57 -2.35 -4.24 -12.88
CA GLU A 57 -3.59 -3.45 -12.82
C GLU A 57 -4.82 -4.31 -12.54
N LYS A 58 -4.82 -5.58 -12.99
CA LYS A 58 -5.90 -6.53 -12.72
C LYS A 58 -5.99 -6.86 -11.23
N GLU A 59 -4.86 -7.16 -10.57
CA GLU A 59 -4.80 -7.38 -9.13
C GLU A 59 -5.24 -6.13 -8.36
N TRP A 60 -4.80 -4.95 -8.77
CA TRP A 60 -5.25 -3.68 -8.19
C TRP A 60 -6.77 -3.49 -8.28
N LYS A 61 -7.36 -3.69 -9.46
CA LYS A 61 -8.81 -3.55 -9.68
C LYS A 61 -9.60 -4.56 -8.85
N ALA A 62 -9.05 -5.74 -8.60
CA ALA A 62 -9.69 -6.75 -7.76
C ALA A 62 -9.79 -6.32 -6.27
N LEU A 63 -8.91 -5.43 -5.79
CA LEU A 63 -8.98 -4.92 -4.40
C LEU A 63 -10.21 -4.04 -4.14
N SER A 64 -10.73 -3.38 -5.18
CA SER A 64 -11.90 -2.50 -5.12
C SER A 64 -13.24 -3.22 -5.33
N GLY A 65 -13.23 -4.55 -5.50
CA GLY A 65 -14.38 -5.34 -5.93
C GLY A 65 -15.24 -5.99 -4.84
N ASN A 66 -15.19 -5.53 -3.59
CA ASN A 66 -16.03 -6.04 -2.48
C ASN A 66 -16.89 -4.93 -1.87
#